data_AF-A0A0N8PUA0-F1
#
_entry.id   AF-A0A0N8PUA0-F1
#
_cell.length_a   1.000
_cell.length_b   1.000
_cell.length_c   1.000
_cell.angle_alpha   90.00
_cell.angle_beta   90.00
_cell.angle_gamma   90.00
#
_symmetry.space_group_name_H-M   'P 1'
#
loop_
_entity.id
_entity.type
_entity.pdbx_description
1 polymer ?
#
loop_
_entity_poly.entity_id
_entity_poly.type
_entity_poly.pdbx_seq_one_letter_code
_entity_poly.pdbx_strand_id
1 'polypeptide(L)'
;EYQPHAHNYTKVLFGEKSVFRAGTIGTVAEKTAFGFVKKYEEEHGKKWRGAELNRLASGCTGVKRSTGQHPGGIVVVPDYIDVDDITPVQYPADDTSAEWKTTHFDYHAFDANLLKLDILGHDDPTMMRMLQDLTGVDPTTIPMNDPKVMSMFNSVDALGVTPEQIRTPVATYGVPEMGTKFVRQMLEEAKPSSFADLLQISGLSHGTGVWLGNAQELIRKGICTIKTVIGCRDDIMLYLIYKAGMDAGLAFKITESVRKGKGLTDEWKEDMKKHNVPLWYIDSCEKIEYMFPKAHASAYVISAVRTAYFKLYYPIAYYATYFSVRAQDFEIELLCQGYDAILRKLIEIEEKGFQATPKEKSMISILEMALEMTARGFSFKPIDLYKSDATKFLIEDDSLIPPFSAIAGIGENAAKNIAAAKNDGPFLSIEDFQTRSKASKTIVEILNGMGCFRGLPETNQLSLF
;
A
#
# COMPACT_ATOMS: atom_id res chain seq x y z
N GLU A 1 -7.89 11.01 -3.52
CA GLU A 1 -9.17 11.71 -3.80
C GLU A 1 -9.51 12.76 -2.75
N TYR A 2 -9.75 12.41 -1.47
CA TYR A 2 -10.27 13.37 -0.48
C TYR A 2 -9.21 14.14 0.35
N GLN A 3 -7.97 13.61 0.44
CA GLN A 3 -6.91 14.18 1.28
C GLN A 3 -6.67 15.70 1.07
N PRO A 4 -6.59 16.23 -0.18
CA PRO A 4 -6.38 17.67 -0.39
C PRO A 4 -7.50 18.53 0.21
N HIS A 5 -8.76 18.06 0.17
CA HIS A 5 -9.88 18.77 0.77
C HIS A 5 -9.74 18.83 2.30
N ALA A 6 -9.35 17.72 2.93
CA ALA A 6 -9.11 17.67 4.38
C ALA A 6 -7.94 18.57 4.79
N HIS A 7 -6.85 18.62 4.01
CA HIS A 7 -5.77 19.59 4.22
C HIS A 7 -6.30 21.02 4.14
N ASN A 8 -7.00 21.38 3.06
CA ASN A 8 -7.50 22.74 2.85
C ASN A 8 -8.48 23.19 3.93
N TYR A 9 -9.27 22.28 4.49
CA TYR A 9 -10.17 22.62 5.59
C TYR A 9 -9.41 23.08 6.85
N THR A 10 -8.16 22.65 7.06
CA THR A 10 -7.34 23.18 8.17
C THR A 10 -7.01 24.66 8.02
N LYS A 11 -6.88 25.18 6.78
CA LYS A 11 -6.72 26.62 6.52
C LYS A 11 -7.95 27.40 6.95
N VAL A 12 -9.14 26.82 6.80
CA VAL A 12 -10.41 27.42 7.26
C VAL A 12 -10.49 27.42 8.79
N LEU A 13 -10.09 26.31 9.43
CA LEU A 13 -10.19 26.15 10.88
C LEU A 13 -9.19 27.02 11.66
N PHE A 14 -7.93 27.05 11.23
CA PHE A 14 -6.85 27.71 11.96
C PHE A 14 -6.41 29.04 11.33
N GLY A 15 -6.79 29.31 10.08
CA GLY A 15 -6.31 30.45 9.30
C GLY A 15 -5.08 30.10 8.45
N GLU A 16 -5.00 30.68 7.25
CA GLU A 16 -3.94 30.37 6.25
C GLU A 16 -2.51 30.64 6.74
N LYS A 17 -2.34 31.54 7.72
CA LYS A 17 -1.03 31.89 8.29
C LYS A 17 -0.60 30.96 9.42
N SER A 18 -1.51 30.11 9.92
CA SER A 18 -1.29 29.28 11.11
C SER A 18 -1.14 27.80 10.77
N VAL A 19 -1.15 27.43 9.49
CA VAL A 19 -0.94 26.06 9.05
C VAL A 19 0.02 25.99 7.88
N PHE A 20 0.98 25.07 7.99
CA PHE A 20 1.96 24.81 6.94
C PHE A 20 2.06 23.32 6.70
N ARG A 21 2.30 22.92 5.45
CA ARG A 21 2.60 21.51 5.19
C ARG A 21 4.03 21.23 5.67
N ALA A 22 4.27 20.12 6.37
CA ALA A 22 5.63 19.77 6.77
C ALA A 22 6.49 19.57 5.51
N GLY A 23 7.64 20.23 5.44
CA GLY A 23 8.60 20.07 4.35
C GLY A 23 9.42 18.79 4.46
N THR A 24 9.96 18.33 3.34
CA THR A 24 10.93 17.23 3.30
C THR A 24 12.17 17.61 2.51
N ILE A 25 13.32 17.05 2.89
CA ILE A 25 14.60 17.24 2.21
C ILE A 25 14.96 15.93 1.51
N GLY A 26 14.90 15.94 0.17
CA GLY A 26 15.31 14.80 -0.64
C GLY A 26 16.82 14.73 -0.73
N THR A 27 17.42 13.66 -0.21
CA THR A 27 18.86 13.42 -0.23
C THR A 27 19.25 12.38 -1.28
N VAL A 28 20.53 12.36 -1.66
CA VAL A 28 21.09 11.29 -2.48
C VAL A 28 21.15 10.01 -1.64
N ALA A 29 20.29 9.05 -1.97
CA ALA A 29 20.34 7.70 -1.42
C ALA A 29 21.30 6.80 -2.23
N GLU A 30 21.65 5.63 -1.66
CA GLU A 30 22.66 4.70 -2.19
C GLU A 30 22.47 4.38 -3.69
N LYS A 31 21.26 3.97 -4.11
CA LYS A 31 20.99 3.65 -5.53
C LYS A 31 21.27 4.81 -6.48
N THR A 32 20.89 6.02 -6.09
CA THR A 32 21.13 7.24 -6.86
C THR A 32 22.63 7.56 -6.90
N ALA A 33 23.31 7.44 -5.77
CA ALA A 33 24.76 7.66 -5.69
C ALA A 33 25.53 6.70 -6.62
N PHE A 34 25.17 5.41 -6.63
CA PHE A 34 25.74 4.44 -7.57
C PHE A 34 25.51 4.84 -9.03
N GLY A 35 24.30 5.29 -9.37
CA GLY A 35 24.00 5.80 -10.71
C GLY A 35 24.88 6.98 -11.12
N PHE A 36 25.12 7.94 -10.20
CA PHE A 36 25.99 9.09 -10.47
C PHE A 36 27.46 8.67 -10.68
N VAL A 37 27.99 7.82 -9.79
CA VAL A 37 29.38 7.36 -9.89
C VAL A 37 29.59 6.54 -11.16
N LYS A 38 28.64 5.68 -11.53
CA LYS A 38 28.69 4.90 -12.77
C LYS A 38 28.67 5.76 -14.02
N LYS A 39 27.76 6.75 -14.07
CA LYS A 39 27.73 7.69 -15.20
C LYS A 39 29.03 8.50 -15.30
N TYR A 40 29.59 8.92 -14.17
CA TYR A 40 30.87 9.62 -14.15
C TYR A 40 32.03 8.73 -14.60
N GLU A 41 32.06 7.46 -14.17
CA GLU A 41 33.02 6.44 -14.63
C GLU A 41 32.99 6.31 -16.16
N GLU A 42 31.80 6.20 -16.75
CA GLU A 42 31.58 6.12 -18.20
C GLU A 42 32.05 7.39 -18.93
N GLU A 43 31.63 8.57 -18.48
CA GLU A 43 31.97 9.86 -19.09
C GLU A 43 33.48 10.14 -19.09
N HIS A 44 34.20 9.62 -18.09
CA HIS A 44 35.65 9.80 -17.97
C HIS A 44 36.46 8.64 -18.56
N GLY A 45 35.80 7.66 -19.21
CA GLY A 45 36.45 6.48 -19.76
C GLY A 45 37.24 5.67 -18.74
N LYS A 46 36.84 5.74 -17.46
CA LYS A 46 37.49 5.02 -16.36
C LYS A 46 36.80 3.67 -16.16
N LYS A 47 37.51 2.77 -15.47
CA LYS A 47 36.94 1.51 -14.99
C LYS A 47 37.48 1.22 -13.60
N TRP A 48 36.72 1.62 -12.60
CA TRP A 48 37.02 1.45 -11.20
C TRP A 48 36.61 0.07 -10.70
N ARG A 49 37.31 -0.39 -9.66
CA ARG A 49 36.94 -1.63 -8.97
C ARG A 49 35.66 -1.40 -8.17
N GLY A 50 34.90 -2.48 -7.92
CA GLY A 50 33.68 -2.41 -7.11
C GLY A 50 33.88 -1.72 -5.75
N ALA A 51 35.00 -1.97 -5.07
CA ALA A 51 35.32 -1.31 -3.81
C ALA A 51 35.44 0.23 -3.93
N GLU A 52 36.03 0.72 -5.01
CA GLU A 52 36.15 2.16 -5.25
C GLU A 52 34.81 2.78 -5.62
N LEU A 53 34.00 2.08 -6.43
CA LEU A 53 32.63 2.48 -6.73
C LEU A 53 31.79 2.62 -5.46
N ASN A 54 31.86 1.64 -4.56
CA ASN A 54 31.14 1.66 -3.29
C ASN A 54 31.59 2.81 -2.39
N ARG A 55 32.92 3.04 -2.30
CA ARG A 55 33.49 4.15 -1.52
C ARG A 55 33.02 5.50 -2.04
N LEU A 56 33.09 5.72 -3.35
CA LEU A 56 32.65 6.95 -3.99
C LEU A 56 31.14 7.16 -3.83
N ALA A 57 30.34 6.10 -4.06
CA ALA A 57 28.89 6.17 -3.90
C ALA A 57 28.51 6.52 -2.45
N SER A 58 29.13 5.87 -1.47
CA SER A 58 28.94 6.19 -0.05
C SER A 58 29.27 7.65 0.26
N GLY A 59 30.36 8.19 -0.31
CA GLY A 59 30.75 9.59 -0.14
C GLY A 59 29.79 10.62 -0.76
N CYS A 60 28.91 10.19 -1.67
CA CYS A 60 27.86 11.04 -2.24
C CYS A 60 26.54 10.99 -1.46
N THR A 61 26.35 10.01 -0.58
CA THR A 61 25.08 9.84 0.14
C THR A 61 24.82 10.96 1.14
N GLY A 62 23.55 11.27 1.38
CA GLY A 62 23.14 12.30 2.36
C GLY A 62 23.19 13.74 1.85
N VAL A 63 23.86 14.00 0.72
CA VAL A 63 23.85 15.32 0.07
C VAL A 63 22.43 15.70 -0.35
N LYS A 64 21.99 16.93 -0.03
CA LYS A 64 20.69 17.46 -0.46
C LYS A 64 20.62 17.52 -2.00
N ARG A 65 19.50 17.04 -2.55
CA ARG A 65 19.20 17.07 -3.99
C ARG A 65 17.94 17.87 -4.32
N SER A 66 16.92 17.81 -3.48
CA SER A 66 15.64 18.51 -3.70
C SER A 66 14.92 18.80 -2.38
N THR A 67 13.82 19.54 -2.46
CA THR A 67 12.84 19.67 -1.37
C THR A 67 11.49 19.12 -1.83
N GLY A 68 10.62 18.76 -0.88
CA GLY A 68 9.33 18.17 -1.17
C GLY A 68 8.33 18.38 -0.04
N GLN A 69 7.27 17.58 -0.06
CA GLN A 69 6.16 17.67 0.88
C GLN A 69 6.10 16.40 1.73
N HIS A 70 5.76 16.55 3.02
CA HIS A 70 5.38 15.42 3.85
C HIS A 70 4.09 14.79 3.28
N PRO A 71 3.95 13.45 3.32
CA PRO A 71 2.79 12.76 2.73
C PRO A 71 1.42 13.19 3.27
N GLY A 72 1.36 13.85 4.43
CA GLY A 72 0.09 14.35 4.98
C GLY A 72 0.21 15.19 6.26
N GLY A 73 1.40 15.63 6.61
CA GLY A 73 1.66 16.30 7.89
C GLY A 73 1.37 17.78 7.75
N ILE A 74 0.42 18.28 8.54
CA ILE A 74 0.11 19.71 8.64
C ILE A 74 0.58 20.19 10.01
N VAL A 75 1.52 21.13 10.01
CA VAL A 75 2.06 21.77 11.21
C VAL A 75 1.12 22.92 11.58
N VAL A 76 0.72 22.96 12.85
CA VAL A 76 -0.16 24.00 13.39
C VAL A 76 0.67 24.97 14.23
N VAL A 77 0.61 26.25 13.87
CA VAL A 77 1.30 27.34 14.56
C VAL A 77 0.29 28.05 15.47
N PRO A 78 0.51 28.09 16.79
CA PRO A 78 -0.34 28.86 17.71
C PRO A 78 -0.42 30.33 17.31
N ASP A 79 -1.55 30.98 17.59
CA ASP A 79 -1.83 32.37 17.24
C ASP A 79 -0.92 33.41 17.94
N TYR A 80 -0.23 33.00 19.01
CA TYR A 80 0.66 33.82 19.81
C TYR A 80 2.15 33.75 19.40
N ILE A 81 2.51 32.97 18.37
CA ILE A 81 3.87 32.93 17.80
C ILE A 81 3.84 32.98 16.27
N ASP A 82 4.93 33.42 15.65
CA ASP A 82 5.10 33.33 14.19
C ASP A 82 5.76 31.99 13.83
N VAL A 83 5.52 31.50 12.60
CA VAL A 83 6.21 30.31 12.09
C VAL A 83 7.72 30.54 12.03
N ASP A 84 8.14 31.78 11.71
CA ASP A 84 9.54 32.15 11.56
C ASP A 84 10.32 32.12 12.89
N ASP A 85 9.63 32.10 14.04
CA ASP A 85 10.24 31.85 15.36
C ASP A 85 10.78 30.41 15.49
N ILE A 86 10.28 29.48 14.66
CA ILE A 86 10.59 28.05 14.69
C ILE A 86 11.34 27.61 13.42
N THR A 87 10.85 28.00 12.25
CA THR A 87 11.41 27.56 10.97
C THR A 87 11.07 28.52 9.84
N PRO A 88 12.00 28.78 8.89
CA PRO A 88 11.64 29.48 7.66
C PRO A 88 10.57 28.70 6.87
N VAL A 89 9.92 29.37 5.93
CA VAL A 89 8.95 28.74 5.02
C VAL A 89 9.36 28.89 3.55
N GLN A 90 8.99 27.92 2.73
CA GLN A 90 9.26 27.91 1.30
C GLN A 90 8.14 27.23 0.49
N TYR A 91 8.29 27.17 -0.82
CA TYR A 91 7.49 26.25 -1.64
C TYR A 91 8.21 24.91 -1.82
N PRO A 92 7.47 23.80 -1.91
CA PRO A 92 8.05 22.50 -2.20
C PRO A 92 8.61 22.48 -3.62
N ALA A 93 9.85 22.01 -3.77
CA ALA A 93 10.57 22.02 -5.06
C ALA A 93 10.62 23.41 -5.75
N ASP A 94 10.50 24.48 -4.96
CA ASP A 94 10.45 25.88 -5.42
C ASP A 94 9.32 26.20 -6.42
N ASP A 95 8.27 25.37 -6.45
CA ASP A 95 7.08 25.60 -7.28
C ASP A 95 6.20 26.70 -6.68
N THR A 96 6.34 27.92 -7.21
CA THR A 96 5.55 29.09 -6.78
C THR A 96 4.05 29.00 -7.09
N SER A 97 3.61 28.01 -7.88
CA SER A 97 2.19 27.74 -8.14
C SER A 97 1.57 26.75 -7.15
N ALA A 98 2.37 26.15 -6.26
CA ALA A 98 1.89 25.19 -5.29
C ALA A 98 0.88 25.82 -4.30
N GLU A 99 -0.20 25.09 -4.03
CA GLU A 99 -1.28 25.53 -3.13
C GLU A 99 -0.85 25.68 -1.65
N TRP A 100 0.27 25.03 -1.28
CA TRP A 100 0.76 24.98 0.09
C TRP A 100 2.22 25.43 0.18
N LYS A 101 2.49 26.32 1.15
CA LYS A 101 3.85 26.52 1.65
C LYS A 101 4.24 25.36 2.55
N THR A 102 5.54 25.07 2.56
CA THR A 102 6.16 24.06 3.42
C THR A 102 7.12 24.67 4.42
N THR A 103 7.24 24.05 5.59
CA THR A 103 8.34 24.35 6.52
C THR A 103 9.70 24.07 5.86
N HIS A 104 10.70 24.91 6.10
CA HIS A 104 12.04 24.73 5.53
C HIS A 104 12.79 23.60 6.25
N PHE A 105 12.67 23.56 7.57
CA PHE A 105 13.09 22.40 8.34
C PHE A 105 12.10 21.25 8.12
N ASP A 106 12.62 20.03 8.08
CA ASP A 106 11.78 18.85 8.20
C ASP A 106 11.25 18.74 9.64
N TYR A 107 10.11 18.07 9.81
CA TYR A 107 9.39 18.05 11.10
C TYR A 107 10.24 17.51 12.27
N HIS A 108 11.20 16.61 12.03
CA HIS A 108 11.99 16.03 13.12
C HIS A 108 12.89 17.06 13.81
N ALA A 109 13.22 18.16 13.14
CA ALA A 109 14.03 19.21 13.73
C ALA A 109 13.28 20.03 14.81
N PHE A 110 11.94 19.99 14.82
CA PHE A 110 11.11 20.80 15.72
C PHE A 110 9.86 20.05 16.22
N ASP A 111 9.90 18.71 16.26
CA ASP A 111 8.76 17.87 16.66
C ASP A 111 8.31 18.09 18.12
N ALA A 112 9.23 18.58 18.97
CA ALA A 112 8.97 18.99 20.33
C ALA A 112 8.35 20.39 20.46
N ASN A 113 8.33 21.19 19.38
CA ASN A 113 7.91 22.60 19.41
C ASN A 113 6.48 22.79 18.92
N LEU A 114 6.09 22.14 17.81
CA LEU A 114 4.80 22.34 17.18
C LEU A 114 4.03 21.02 17.01
N LEU A 115 2.71 21.11 17.19
CA LEU A 115 1.81 20.00 16.94
C LEU A 115 1.65 19.76 15.44
N LYS A 116 1.51 18.48 15.09
CA LYS A 116 1.28 18.02 13.72
C LYS A 116 -0.02 17.23 13.62
N LEU A 117 -0.84 17.56 12.63
CA LEU A 117 -1.96 16.75 12.19
C LEU A 117 -1.48 15.85 11.03
N ASP A 118 -1.38 14.54 11.27
CA ASP A 118 -1.10 13.55 10.21
C ASP A 118 -2.38 13.19 9.46
N ILE A 119 -2.73 14.01 8.47
CA ILE A 119 -3.88 13.83 7.58
C ILE A 119 -3.40 13.05 6.34
N LEU A 120 -3.30 11.73 6.49
CA LEU A 120 -2.73 10.82 5.50
C LEU A 120 -3.75 10.43 4.41
N GLY A 121 -3.24 10.12 3.21
CA GLY A 121 -3.98 9.42 2.17
C GLY A 121 -3.81 7.91 2.35
N HIS A 122 -4.89 7.15 2.14
CA HIS A 122 -4.87 5.70 2.22
C HIS A 122 -5.95 5.12 1.29
N ASP A 123 -5.72 3.92 0.78
CA ASP A 123 -6.65 3.27 -0.16
C ASP A 123 -7.83 2.59 0.55
N ASP A 124 -7.63 2.08 1.76
CA ASP A 124 -8.69 1.41 2.54
C ASP A 124 -10.00 2.21 2.64
N PRO A 125 -10.00 3.52 3.00
CA PRO A 125 -11.23 4.30 2.98
C PRO A 125 -11.89 4.36 1.59
N THR A 126 -11.09 4.52 0.53
CA THR A 126 -11.58 4.56 -0.86
C THR A 126 -12.22 3.22 -1.25
N MET A 127 -11.57 2.10 -0.90
CA MET A 127 -12.11 0.76 -1.12
C MET A 127 -13.40 0.54 -0.35
N MET A 128 -13.42 0.84 0.95
CA MET A 128 -14.62 0.67 1.78
C MET A 128 -15.78 1.52 1.27
N ARG A 129 -15.51 2.74 0.81
CA ARG A 129 -16.53 3.61 0.23
C ARG A 129 -17.11 3.01 -1.05
N MET A 130 -16.25 2.58 -1.99
CA MET A 130 -16.70 1.98 -3.25
C MET A 130 -17.47 0.67 -3.00
N LEU A 131 -17.04 -0.15 -2.05
CA LEU A 131 -17.76 -1.36 -1.66
C LEU A 131 -19.14 -1.05 -1.08
N GLN A 132 -19.24 -0.04 -0.21
CA GLN A 132 -20.53 0.43 0.29
C GLN A 132 -21.43 0.94 -0.84
N ASP A 133 -20.89 1.75 -1.75
CA ASP A 133 -21.65 2.31 -2.88
C ASP A 133 -22.14 1.22 -3.84
N LEU A 134 -21.35 0.16 -4.06
CA LEU A 134 -21.71 -0.96 -4.95
C LEU A 134 -22.69 -1.96 -4.32
N THR A 135 -22.64 -2.16 -3.01
CA THR A 135 -23.38 -3.23 -2.33
C THR A 135 -24.54 -2.74 -1.48
N GLY A 136 -24.55 -1.45 -1.12
CA GLY A 136 -25.47 -0.87 -0.15
C GLY A 136 -25.23 -1.27 1.31
N VAL A 137 -24.22 -2.10 1.59
CA VAL A 137 -23.91 -2.56 2.95
C VAL A 137 -23.12 -1.49 3.69
N ASP A 138 -23.60 -1.08 4.86
CA ASP A 138 -22.85 -0.21 5.77
C ASP A 138 -21.68 -0.97 6.41
N PRO A 139 -20.41 -0.61 6.11
CA PRO A 139 -19.24 -1.29 6.66
C PRO A 139 -19.18 -1.27 8.20
N THR A 140 -19.85 -0.32 8.85
CA THR A 140 -19.87 -0.22 10.32
C THR A 140 -20.71 -1.30 10.98
N THR A 141 -21.64 -1.92 10.25
CA THR A 141 -22.51 -3.00 10.75
C THR A 141 -21.91 -4.40 10.62
N ILE A 142 -20.76 -4.53 9.95
CA ILE A 142 -20.10 -5.83 9.69
C ILE A 142 -19.60 -6.42 11.01
N PRO A 143 -19.92 -7.70 11.33
CA PRO A 143 -19.42 -8.36 12.54
C PRO A 143 -17.93 -8.66 12.46
N MET A 144 -17.20 -8.44 13.57
CA MET A 144 -15.75 -8.71 13.67
C MET A 144 -15.41 -10.19 13.95
N ASN A 145 -16.43 -11.04 14.07
CA ASN A 145 -16.31 -12.43 14.50
C ASN A 145 -17.16 -13.39 13.64
N ASP A 146 -17.53 -13.01 12.41
CA ASP A 146 -18.18 -13.93 11.47
C ASP A 146 -17.30 -15.17 11.26
N PRO A 147 -17.77 -16.39 11.59
CA PRO A 147 -16.95 -17.59 11.51
C PRO A 147 -16.42 -17.90 10.11
N LYS A 148 -17.19 -17.61 9.06
CA LYS A 148 -16.76 -17.85 7.68
C LYS A 148 -15.70 -16.84 7.27
N VAL A 149 -15.89 -15.56 7.60
CA VAL A 149 -14.88 -14.52 7.33
C VAL A 149 -13.58 -14.81 8.08
N MET A 150 -13.66 -15.18 9.37
CA MET A 150 -12.48 -15.53 10.17
C MET A 150 -11.77 -16.77 9.63
N SER A 151 -12.50 -17.75 9.08
CA SER A 151 -11.89 -18.95 8.49
C SER A 151 -10.99 -18.66 7.28
N MET A 152 -11.22 -17.54 6.56
CA MET A 152 -10.41 -17.14 5.40
C MET A 152 -8.94 -16.87 5.75
N PHE A 153 -8.65 -16.53 7.00
CA PHE A 153 -7.28 -16.30 7.47
C PHE A 153 -6.51 -17.60 7.74
N ASN A 154 -7.15 -18.78 7.63
CA ASN A 154 -6.54 -20.09 7.85
C ASN A 154 -6.75 -21.09 6.72
N SER A 155 -7.78 -20.88 5.88
CA SER A 155 -8.16 -21.80 4.81
C SER A 155 -8.76 -21.04 3.64
N VAL A 156 -8.80 -21.69 2.49
CA VAL A 156 -9.48 -21.25 1.26
C VAL A 156 -10.92 -21.78 1.13
N ASP A 157 -11.32 -22.72 1.98
CA ASP A 157 -12.60 -23.45 1.86
C ASP A 157 -13.82 -22.53 1.75
N ALA A 158 -13.81 -21.41 2.49
CA ALA A 158 -14.88 -20.43 2.47
C ALA A 158 -15.09 -19.77 1.09
N LEU A 159 -14.03 -19.72 0.26
CA LEU A 159 -14.11 -19.19 -1.11
C LEU A 159 -14.57 -20.23 -2.14
N GLY A 160 -14.64 -21.51 -1.77
CA GLY A 160 -15.02 -22.60 -2.69
C GLY A 160 -13.95 -22.98 -3.70
N VAL A 161 -12.68 -22.73 -3.39
CA VAL A 161 -11.51 -23.09 -4.22
C VAL A 161 -10.51 -23.93 -3.43
N THR A 162 -9.59 -24.61 -4.12
CA THR A 162 -8.51 -25.37 -3.46
C THR A 162 -7.21 -24.55 -3.36
N PRO A 163 -6.31 -24.89 -2.42
CA PRO A 163 -5.02 -24.22 -2.30
C PRO A 163 -4.19 -24.28 -3.59
N GLU A 164 -4.29 -25.36 -4.35
CA GLU A 164 -3.60 -25.55 -5.62
C GLU A 164 -4.14 -24.61 -6.70
N GLN A 165 -5.46 -24.37 -6.72
CA GLN A 165 -6.08 -23.49 -7.70
C GLN A 165 -5.58 -22.05 -7.58
N ILE A 166 -5.35 -21.57 -6.36
CA ILE A 166 -4.95 -20.17 -6.12
C ILE A 166 -3.53 -20.03 -5.55
N ARG A 167 -2.78 -21.14 -5.49
CA ARG A 167 -1.39 -21.23 -5.05
C ARG A 167 -1.13 -20.71 -3.63
N THR A 168 -2.11 -20.86 -2.73
CA THR A 168 -1.99 -20.43 -1.34
C THR A 168 -2.97 -21.17 -0.44
N PRO A 169 -2.61 -21.51 0.80
CA PRO A 169 -3.52 -22.20 1.73
C PRO A 169 -4.49 -21.25 2.45
N VAL A 170 -4.37 -19.93 2.29
CA VAL A 170 -5.22 -18.94 2.97
C VAL A 170 -5.88 -17.99 1.97
N ALA A 171 -7.09 -17.52 2.29
CA ALA A 171 -7.93 -16.72 1.40
C ALA A 171 -7.73 -15.20 1.56
N THR A 172 -6.51 -14.73 1.82
CA THR A 172 -6.25 -13.31 2.17
C THR A 172 -5.68 -12.46 1.03
N TYR A 173 -5.61 -12.94 -0.22
CA TYR A 173 -5.25 -12.09 -1.35
C TYR A 173 -6.04 -10.78 -1.36
N GLY A 174 -5.35 -9.66 -1.56
CA GLY A 174 -5.93 -8.31 -1.60
C GLY A 174 -6.55 -7.82 -0.28
N VAL A 175 -6.49 -8.59 0.81
CA VAL A 175 -6.87 -8.11 2.15
C VAL A 175 -5.73 -7.22 2.66
N PRO A 176 -6.01 -5.96 3.08
CA PRO A 176 -4.97 -5.05 3.56
C PRO A 176 -4.12 -5.68 4.68
N GLU A 177 -2.80 -5.46 4.61
CA GLU A 177 -1.74 -6.08 5.41
C GLU A 177 -1.60 -7.61 5.26
N MET A 178 -2.72 -8.33 5.29
CA MET A 178 -2.79 -9.78 5.42
C MET A 178 -2.60 -10.55 4.11
N GLY A 179 -2.64 -9.86 2.96
CA GLY A 179 -2.51 -10.48 1.64
C GLY A 179 -1.08 -10.66 1.14
N THR A 180 -0.09 -10.04 1.80
CA THR A 180 1.30 -10.15 1.36
C THR A 180 1.82 -11.58 1.50
N LYS A 181 2.76 -11.99 0.65
CA LYS A 181 3.35 -13.34 0.72
C LYS A 181 3.94 -13.65 2.10
N PHE A 182 4.59 -12.66 2.71
CA PHE A 182 5.16 -12.75 4.05
C PHE A 182 4.08 -13.03 5.11
N VAL A 183 2.99 -12.26 5.10
CA VAL A 183 1.93 -12.42 6.10
C VAL A 183 1.12 -13.69 5.85
N ARG A 184 0.89 -14.10 4.60
CA ARG A 184 0.26 -15.39 4.29
C ARG A 184 1.04 -16.59 4.85
N GLN A 185 2.37 -16.57 4.76
CA GLN A 185 3.20 -17.58 5.40
C GLN A 185 3.06 -17.53 6.94
N MET A 186 3.01 -16.33 7.52
CA MET A 186 2.79 -16.18 8.97
C MET A 186 1.42 -16.74 9.41
N LEU A 187 0.36 -16.48 8.63
CA LEU A 187 -0.98 -17.01 8.86
C LEU A 187 -1.01 -18.54 8.82
N GLU A 188 -0.34 -19.14 7.84
CA GLU A 188 -0.21 -20.59 7.71
C GLU A 188 0.47 -21.23 8.92
N GLU A 189 1.53 -20.61 9.43
CA GLU A 189 2.29 -21.09 10.59
C GLU A 189 1.55 -20.85 11.92
N ALA A 190 0.91 -19.69 12.08
CA ALA A 190 0.32 -19.26 13.35
C ALA A 190 -1.15 -19.67 13.53
N LYS A 191 -1.86 -19.94 12.43
CA LYS A 191 -3.27 -20.38 12.38
C LYS A 191 -4.22 -19.58 13.30
N PRO A 192 -4.32 -18.24 13.13
CA PRO A 192 -5.11 -17.40 14.02
C PRO A 192 -6.60 -17.74 14.00
N SER A 193 -7.21 -17.92 15.16
CA SER A 193 -8.62 -18.36 15.28
C SER A 193 -9.58 -17.25 15.71
N SER A 194 -9.05 -16.12 16.15
CA SER A 194 -9.81 -15.03 16.75
C SER A 194 -9.33 -13.66 16.27
N PHE A 195 -10.17 -12.64 16.45
CA PHE A 195 -9.80 -11.25 16.18
C PHE A 195 -8.55 -10.82 16.95
N ALA A 196 -8.39 -11.28 18.19
CA ALA A 196 -7.21 -11.00 19.00
C ALA A 196 -5.94 -11.64 18.41
N ASP A 197 -6.04 -12.84 17.84
CA ASP A 197 -4.92 -13.48 17.16
C ASP A 197 -4.54 -12.69 15.89
N LEU A 198 -5.52 -12.18 15.12
CA LEU A 198 -5.24 -11.32 13.95
C LEU A 198 -4.55 -10.00 14.34
N LEU A 199 -4.90 -9.44 15.49
CA LEU A 199 -4.22 -8.26 16.03
C LEU A 199 -2.75 -8.57 16.34
N GLN A 200 -2.47 -9.74 16.92
CA GLN A 200 -1.09 -10.18 17.15
C GLN A 200 -0.34 -10.35 15.83
N ILE A 201 -0.95 -10.99 14.83
CA ILE A 201 -0.37 -11.13 13.50
C ILE A 201 -0.06 -9.77 12.87
N SER A 202 -0.99 -8.82 12.92
CA SER A 202 -0.76 -7.46 12.40
C SER A 202 0.45 -6.82 13.06
N GLY A 203 0.55 -6.87 14.38
CA GLY A 203 1.72 -6.33 15.06
C GLY A 203 3.03 -7.05 14.69
N LEU A 204 2.99 -8.38 14.60
CA LEU A 204 4.15 -9.21 14.25
C LEU A 204 4.62 -9.05 12.80
N SER A 205 3.72 -8.67 11.89
CA SER A 205 4.02 -8.46 10.48
C SER A 205 4.67 -7.11 10.16
N HIS A 206 4.74 -6.20 11.13
CA HIS A 206 5.24 -4.85 10.93
C HIS A 206 6.45 -4.55 11.81
N GLY A 207 7.64 -4.64 11.20
CA GLY A 207 8.90 -4.27 11.82
C GLY A 207 9.98 -5.33 11.63
N THR A 208 11.20 -4.88 11.34
CA THR A 208 12.37 -5.76 11.31
C THR A 208 12.63 -6.32 12.72
N GLY A 209 13.01 -7.59 12.79
CA GLY A 209 13.35 -8.25 14.06
C GLY A 209 12.16 -8.60 14.95
N VAL A 210 10.91 -8.44 14.47
CA VAL A 210 9.71 -8.83 15.21
C VAL A 210 9.39 -10.32 14.98
N TRP A 211 9.24 -10.74 13.71
CA TRP A 211 8.89 -12.13 13.37
C TRP A 211 10.12 -12.99 13.05
N LEU A 212 10.79 -12.71 11.93
CA LEU A 212 11.92 -13.49 11.42
C LEU A 212 13.10 -13.42 12.41
N GLY A 213 13.63 -14.57 12.81
CA GLY A 213 14.72 -14.67 13.80
C GLY A 213 14.32 -14.31 15.24
N ASN A 214 13.03 -14.08 15.50
CA ASN A 214 12.50 -13.72 16.81
C ASN A 214 11.21 -14.51 17.12
N ALA A 215 10.02 -13.89 17.04
CA ALA A 215 8.74 -14.52 17.41
C ALA A 215 8.50 -15.86 16.72
N GLN A 216 8.87 -15.98 15.44
CA GLN A 216 8.71 -17.22 14.67
C GLN A 216 9.45 -18.39 15.32
N GLU A 217 10.70 -18.17 15.75
CA GLU A 217 11.50 -19.22 16.38
C GLU A 217 10.97 -19.59 17.76
N LEU A 218 10.52 -18.60 18.53
CA LEU A 218 9.97 -18.81 19.86
C LEU A 218 8.69 -19.67 19.79
N ILE A 219 7.83 -19.42 18.80
CA ILE A 219 6.62 -20.21 18.55
C ILE A 219 6.99 -21.62 18.05
N ARG A 220 7.90 -21.75 17.09
CA ARG A 220 8.33 -23.07 16.56
C ARG A 220 9.01 -23.94 17.63
N LYS A 221 9.74 -23.34 18.57
CA LYS A 221 10.38 -24.04 19.70
C LYS A 221 9.41 -24.34 20.84
N GLY A 222 8.15 -23.90 20.77
CA GLY A 222 7.15 -24.08 21.82
C GLY A 222 7.44 -23.27 23.10
N ILE A 223 8.29 -22.25 23.02
CA ILE A 223 8.65 -21.38 24.16
C ILE A 223 7.48 -20.46 24.51
N CYS A 224 6.78 -19.97 23.48
CA CYS A 224 5.56 -19.16 23.62
C CYS A 224 4.54 -19.53 22.53
N THR A 225 3.35 -18.95 22.62
CA THR A 225 2.27 -19.11 21.64
C THR A 225 1.97 -17.77 20.98
N ILE A 226 1.16 -17.76 19.91
CA ILE A 226 0.69 -16.50 19.30
C ILE A 226 -0.02 -15.57 20.30
N LYS A 227 -0.59 -16.12 21.38
CA LYS A 227 -1.28 -15.36 22.43
C LYS A 227 -0.35 -14.75 23.48
N THR A 228 0.89 -15.22 23.56
CA THR A 228 1.84 -14.84 24.62
C THR A 228 3.13 -14.22 24.09
N VAL A 229 3.32 -14.21 22.77
CA VAL A 229 4.44 -13.53 22.11
C VAL A 229 4.23 -12.01 22.11
N ILE A 230 5.32 -11.25 21.95
CA ILE A 230 5.27 -9.79 21.88
C ILE A 230 4.84 -9.36 20.47
N GLY A 231 3.55 -9.05 20.28
CA GLY A 231 3.07 -8.52 19.00
C GLY A 231 2.81 -7.02 18.99
N CYS A 232 2.56 -6.38 20.14
CA CYS A 232 2.36 -4.92 20.19
C CYS A 232 3.20 -4.31 21.32
N ARG A 233 3.58 -3.03 21.17
CA ARG A 233 4.35 -2.32 22.23
C ARG A 233 3.59 -2.32 23.55
N ASP A 234 2.26 -2.19 23.51
CA ASP A 234 1.40 -2.17 24.68
C ASP A 234 1.51 -3.47 25.48
N ASP A 235 1.70 -4.61 24.80
CA ASP A 235 1.86 -5.90 25.47
C ASP A 235 3.14 -5.93 26.32
N ILE A 236 4.20 -5.20 25.92
CA ILE A 236 5.42 -5.02 26.73
C ILE A 236 5.09 -4.27 28.02
N MET A 237 4.49 -3.08 27.90
CA MET A 237 4.17 -2.26 29.05
C MET A 237 3.26 -3.00 30.04
N LEU A 238 2.19 -3.61 29.52
CA LEU A 238 1.20 -4.32 30.34
C LEU A 238 1.80 -5.56 31.00
N TYR A 239 2.66 -6.30 30.30
CA TYR A 239 3.35 -7.46 30.86
C TYR A 239 4.28 -7.05 32.01
N LEU A 240 5.13 -6.03 31.81
CA LEU A 240 6.07 -5.59 32.84
C LEU A 240 5.35 -5.08 34.09
N ILE A 241 4.24 -4.35 33.93
CA ILE A 241 3.46 -3.85 35.06
C ILE A 241 2.71 -4.99 35.76
N TYR A 242 1.83 -5.70 35.03
CA TYR A 242 0.84 -6.58 35.67
C TYR A 242 1.32 -8.01 35.89
N LYS A 243 2.32 -8.48 35.13
CA LYS A 243 2.87 -9.84 35.29
C LYS A 243 4.20 -9.83 36.03
N ALA A 244 5.08 -8.87 35.73
CA ALA A 244 6.38 -8.78 36.40
C ALA A 244 6.35 -7.90 37.66
N GLY A 245 5.36 -7.02 37.81
CA GLY A 245 5.24 -6.15 39.00
C GLY A 245 6.20 -4.95 38.98
N MET A 246 6.67 -4.54 37.81
CA MET A 246 7.58 -3.40 37.65
C MET A 246 6.85 -2.05 37.74
N ASP A 247 7.62 -0.99 38.05
CA ASP A 247 7.12 0.38 38.02
C ASP A 247 6.58 0.77 36.64
N ALA A 248 5.45 1.47 36.61
CA ALA A 248 4.77 1.86 35.38
C ALA A 248 5.57 2.87 34.55
N GLY A 249 6.28 3.80 35.20
CA GLY A 249 7.13 4.77 34.53
C GLY A 249 8.33 4.12 33.86
N LEU A 250 8.95 3.15 34.52
CA LEU A 250 10.04 2.36 33.95
C LEU A 250 9.56 1.44 32.81
N ALA A 251 8.45 0.74 32.99
CA ALA A 251 7.85 -0.10 31.96
C ALA A 251 7.52 0.70 30.68
N PHE A 252 7.02 1.93 30.83
CA PHE A 252 6.80 2.83 29.71
C PHE A 252 8.11 3.20 28.98
N LYS A 253 9.16 3.57 29.72
CA LYS A 253 10.47 3.90 29.13
C LYS A 253 11.07 2.72 28.37
N ILE A 254 11.02 1.52 28.95
CA ILE A 254 11.47 0.28 28.29
C ILE A 254 10.69 0.06 27.00
N THR A 255 9.36 0.15 27.06
CA THR A 255 8.48 -0.04 25.90
C THR A 255 8.78 0.95 24.77
N GLU A 256 8.96 2.24 25.10
CA GLU A 256 9.29 3.27 24.11
C GLU A 256 10.70 3.12 23.52
N SER A 257 11.64 2.53 24.26
CA SER A 257 12.97 2.20 23.76
C SER A 257 12.90 1.04 22.76
N VAL A 258 12.29 -0.08 23.17
CA VAL A 258 12.19 -1.31 22.37
C VAL A 258 11.43 -1.06 21.06
N ARG A 259 10.28 -0.38 21.10
CA ARG A 259 9.47 -0.11 19.90
C ARG A 259 10.17 0.78 18.87
N LYS A 260 11.25 1.47 19.26
CA LYS A 260 12.10 2.35 18.43
C LYS A 260 13.42 1.67 18.03
N GLY A 261 13.62 0.39 18.35
CA GLY A 261 14.85 -0.31 18.00
C GLY A 261 16.07 0.11 18.80
N LYS A 262 15.88 0.74 19.97
CA LYS A 262 16.98 1.20 20.82
C LYS A 262 17.46 0.14 21.81
N GLY A 263 16.81 -1.03 21.83
CA GLY A 263 17.14 -2.13 22.73
C GLY A 263 16.92 -1.79 24.21
N LEU A 264 17.68 -2.49 25.06
CA LEU A 264 17.60 -2.41 26.52
C LEU A 264 18.97 -2.05 27.11
N THR A 265 18.99 -1.19 28.14
CA THR A 265 20.21 -0.95 28.93
C THR A 265 20.49 -2.13 29.86
N ASP A 266 21.74 -2.29 30.30
CA ASP A 266 22.12 -3.37 31.23
C ASP A 266 21.34 -3.28 32.56
N GLU A 267 21.13 -2.06 33.07
CA GLU A 267 20.31 -1.81 34.27
C GLU A 267 18.87 -2.32 34.10
N TRP A 268 18.25 -2.08 32.94
CA TRP A 268 16.89 -2.55 32.68
C TRP A 268 16.84 -4.07 32.58
N LYS A 269 17.85 -4.71 31.97
CA LYS A 269 17.93 -6.18 31.89
C LYS A 269 18.04 -6.79 33.28
N GLU A 270 18.85 -6.21 34.16
CA GLU A 270 18.97 -6.67 35.54
C GLU A 270 17.66 -6.50 36.32
N ASP A 271 16.97 -5.37 36.15
CA ASP A 271 15.71 -5.12 36.83
C ASP A 271 14.59 -6.04 36.33
N MET A 272 14.51 -6.27 35.02
CA MET A 272 13.62 -7.28 34.43
C MET A 272 13.89 -8.68 35.00
N LYS A 273 15.16 -9.08 35.15
CA LYS A 273 15.54 -10.36 35.77
C LYS A 273 15.12 -10.43 37.25
N LYS A 274 15.31 -9.36 38.03
CA LYS A 274 14.88 -9.28 39.45
C LYS A 274 13.36 -9.47 39.60
N HIS A 275 12.60 -9.03 38.60
CA HIS A 275 11.15 -9.20 38.53
C HIS A 275 10.71 -10.50 37.81
N ASN A 276 11.62 -11.47 37.68
CA ASN A 276 11.35 -12.78 37.08
C ASN A 276 10.86 -12.73 35.62
N VAL A 277 11.21 -11.69 34.87
CA VAL A 277 10.97 -11.68 33.42
C VAL A 277 11.86 -12.75 32.77
N PRO A 278 11.29 -13.67 31.98
CA PRO A 278 12.07 -14.73 31.34
C PRO A 278 13.15 -14.20 30.41
N LEU A 279 14.29 -14.89 30.35
CA LEU A 279 15.41 -14.48 29.50
C LEU A 279 15.01 -14.36 28.02
N TRP A 280 14.20 -15.29 27.51
CA TRP A 280 13.73 -15.24 26.12
C TRP A 280 12.95 -13.95 25.81
N TYR A 281 12.25 -13.39 26.80
CA TYR A 281 11.48 -12.17 26.65
C TYR A 281 12.41 -10.95 26.55
N ILE A 282 13.44 -10.91 27.38
CA ILE A 282 14.50 -9.90 27.35
C ILE A 282 15.21 -9.95 25.98
N ASP A 283 15.64 -11.13 25.55
CA ASP A 283 16.32 -11.33 24.26
C ASP A 283 15.42 -10.94 23.08
N SER A 284 14.11 -11.20 23.17
CA SER A 284 13.13 -10.79 22.16
C SER A 284 13.03 -9.26 22.05
N CYS A 285 12.99 -8.56 23.18
CA CYS A 285 13.00 -7.09 23.23
C CYS A 285 14.24 -6.47 22.57
N GLU A 286 15.41 -7.11 22.65
CA GLU A 286 16.64 -6.59 22.03
C GLU A 286 16.66 -6.71 20.50
N LYS A 287 15.87 -7.63 19.93
CA LYS A 287 15.84 -7.88 18.49
C LYS A 287 14.90 -6.94 17.73
N ILE A 288 13.88 -6.40 18.40
CA ILE A 288 12.83 -5.60 17.77
C ILE A 288 13.42 -4.25 17.33
N GLU A 289 13.36 -3.94 16.03
CA GLU A 289 13.78 -2.63 15.49
C GLU A 289 12.62 -1.62 15.42
N TYR A 290 11.40 -2.12 15.28
CA TYR A 290 10.18 -1.32 15.22
C TYR A 290 8.97 -2.17 15.64
N MET A 291 7.99 -1.56 16.33
CA MET A 291 6.79 -2.26 16.80
C MET A 291 5.57 -1.35 16.80
N PHE A 292 4.43 -1.88 16.36
CA PHE A 292 3.15 -1.17 16.36
C PHE A 292 2.56 -0.92 17.75
N PRO A 293 1.83 0.19 17.95
CA PRO A 293 0.85 0.31 19.01
C PRO A 293 -0.39 -0.53 18.71
N LYS A 294 -0.97 -1.12 19.76
CA LYS A 294 -2.14 -2.00 19.69
C LYS A 294 -3.36 -1.34 19.04
N ALA A 295 -3.55 -0.04 19.28
CA ALA A 295 -4.63 0.73 18.68
C ALA A 295 -4.53 0.78 17.14
N HIS A 296 -3.31 0.91 16.60
CA HIS A 296 -3.08 0.95 15.16
C HIS A 296 -3.29 -0.44 14.53
N ALA A 297 -2.74 -1.50 15.14
CA ALA A 297 -3.02 -2.87 14.72
C ALA A 297 -4.54 -3.18 14.74
N SER A 298 -5.25 -2.73 15.78
CA SER A 298 -6.72 -2.88 15.86
C SER A 298 -7.44 -2.21 14.69
N ALA A 299 -7.08 -0.97 14.35
CA ALA A 299 -7.71 -0.22 13.27
C ALA A 299 -7.53 -0.93 11.91
N TYR A 300 -6.31 -1.41 11.63
CA TYR A 300 -6.01 -2.13 10.39
C TYR A 300 -6.70 -3.49 10.32
N VAL A 301 -6.75 -4.24 11.43
CA VAL A 301 -7.46 -5.53 11.46
C VAL A 301 -8.96 -5.34 11.28
N ILE A 302 -9.58 -4.27 11.82
CA ILE A 302 -10.99 -3.94 11.54
C ILE A 302 -11.19 -3.74 10.03
N SER A 303 -10.32 -2.97 9.36
CA SER A 303 -10.38 -2.79 7.91
C SER A 303 -10.16 -4.09 7.14
N ALA A 304 -9.24 -4.95 7.59
CA ALA A 304 -8.98 -6.25 6.99
C ALA A 304 -10.19 -7.19 7.09
N VAL A 305 -10.84 -7.27 8.26
CA VAL A 305 -12.04 -8.10 8.46
C VAL A 305 -13.22 -7.58 7.64
N ARG A 306 -13.43 -6.26 7.58
CA ARG A 306 -14.45 -5.65 6.71
C ARG A 306 -14.19 -5.97 5.25
N THR A 307 -12.94 -5.85 4.80
CA THR A 307 -12.54 -6.21 3.43
C THR A 307 -12.80 -7.69 3.13
N ALA A 308 -12.43 -8.57 4.06
CA ALA A 308 -12.64 -10.02 3.93
C ALA A 308 -14.13 -10.38 3.87
N TYR A 309 -15.00 -9.68 4.61
CA TYR A 309 -16.45 -9.83 4.52
C TYR A 309 -16.96 -9.57 3.09
N PHE A 310 -16.56 -8.48 2.46
CA PHE A 310 -16.93 -8.20 1.07
C PHE A 310 -16.33 -9.20 0.09
N LYS A 311 -15.07 -9.61 0.30
CA LYS A 311 -14.43 -10.64 -0.51
C LYS A 311 -15.20 -11.97 -0.50
N LEU A 312 -15.76 -12.34 0.65
CA LEU A 312 -16.55 -13.56 0.80
C LEU A 312 -17.94 -13.43 0.19
N TYR A 313 -18.71 -12.43 0.64
CA TYR A 313 -20.15 -12.33 0.38
C TYR A 313 -20.51 -11.50 -0.86
N TYR A 314 -19.62 -10.61 -1.31
CA TYR A 314 -19.80 -9.74 -2.47
C TYR A 314 -18.58 -9.79 -3.41
N PRO A 315 -18.18 -10.98 -3.88
CA PRO A 315 -16.89 -11.22 -4.51
C PRO A 315 -16.64 -10.35 -5.75
N ILE A 316 -17.61 -10.24 -6.66
CA ILE A 316 -17.44 -9.43 -7.89
C ILE A 316 -17.26 -7.94 -7.59
N ALA A 317 -17.97 -7.41 -6.58
CA ALA A 317 -17.80 -6.03 -6.11
C ALA A 317 -16.44 -5.82 -5.44
N TYR A 318 -15.96 -6.83 -4.71
CA TYR A 318 -14.62 -6.83 -4.14
C TYR A 318 -13.53 -6.79 -5.21
N TYR A 319 -13.60 -7.64 -6.22
CA TYR A 319 -12.63 -7.64 -7.33
C TYR A 319 -12.69 -6.32 -8.12
N ALA A 320 -13.89 -5.84 -8.47
CA ALA A 320 -14.07 -4.55 -9.13
C ALA A 320 -13.39 -3.41 -8.35
N THR A 321 -13.61 -3.38 -7.04
CA THR A 321 -13.02 -2.35 -6.17
C THR A 321 -11.50 -2.49 -6.06
N TYR A 322 -10.99 -3.70 -5.87
CA TYR A 322 -9.55 -3.95 -5.79
C TYR A 322 -8.83 -3.48 -7.05
N PHE A 323 -9.32 -3.89 -8.22
CA PHE A 323 -8.70 -3.51 -9.49
C PHE A 323 -8.87 -2.03 -9.84
N SER A 324 -9.92 -1.36 -9.33
CA SER A 324 -10.11 0.07 -9.55
C SER A 324 -9.24 0.96 -8.66
N VAL A 325 -8.96 0.52 -7.43
CA VAL A 325 -8.34 1.37 -6.41
C VAL A 325 -6.86 1.06 -6.21
N ARG A 326 -6.48 -0.22 -6.15
CA ARG A 326 -5.14 -0.64 -5.70
C ARG A 326 -4.21 -1.12 -6.80
N ALA A 327 -4.77 -1.68 -7.87
CA ALA A 327 -3.98 -2.25 -8.95
C ALA A 327 -3.70 -1.22 -10.05
N GLN A 328 -2.50 -1.28 -10.62
CA GLN A 328 -2.03 -0.44 -11.71
C GLN A 328 -1.25 -1.32 -12.70
N ASP A 329 -1.03 -0.85 -13.92
CA ASP A 329 -0.22 -1.56 -14.93
C ASP A 329 -0.72 -2.98 -15.29
N PHE A 330 -1.88 -3.04 -15.95
CA PHE A 330 -2.53 -4.31 -16.30
C PHE A 330 -2.08 -4.87 -17.66
N GLU A 331 -2.04 -6.19 -17.77
CA GLU A 331 -1.99 -6.90 -19.06
C GLU A 331 -3.40 -7.39 -19.43
N ILE A 332 -4.26 -6.48 -19.89
CA ILE A 332 -5.70 -6.76 -20.11
C ILE A 332 -5.94 -7.97 -21.03
N GLU A 333 -5.19 -8.10 -22.12
CA GLU A 333 -5.33 -9.24 -23.04
C GLU A 333 -5.02 -10.57 -22.35
N LEU A 334 -4.02 -10.61 -21.46
CA LEU A 334 -3.71 -11.78 -20.65
C LEU A 334 -4.85 -12.10 -19.68
N LEU A 335 -5.40 -11.08 -19.01
CA LEU A 335 -6.51 -11.27 -18.07
C LEU A 335 -7.76 -11.81 -18.76
N CYS A 336 -8.05 -11.36 -20.00
CA CYS A 336 -9.17 -11.84 -20.80
C CYS A 336 -9.01 -13.30 -21.27
N GLN A 337 -7.78 -13.83 -21.34
CA GLN A 337 -7.53 -15.24 -21.67
C GLN A 337 -7.91 -16.18 -20.51
N GLY A 338 -8.09 -15.66 -19.29
CA GLY A 338 -8.60 -16.40 -18.15
C GLY A 338 -7.55 -17.23 -17.40
N TYR A 339 -8.05 -18.14 -16.56
CA TYR A 339 -7.30 -18.80 -15.49
C TYR A 339 -5.96 -19.41 -15.93
N ASP A 340 -5.94 -20.26 -16.96
CA ASP A 340 -4.73 -20.99 -17.36
C ASP A 340 -3.60 -20.07 -17.86
N ALA A 341 -3.98 -18.99 -18.56
CA ALA A 341 -3.01 -18.02 -19.06
C ALA A 341 -2.42 -17.21 -17.91
N ILE A 342 -3.26 -16.74 -16.98
CA ILE A 342 -2.85 -16.03 -15.77
C ILE A 342 -1.91 -16.89 -14.93
N LEU A 343 -2.28 -18.16 -14.69
CA LEU A 343 -1.48 -19.12 -13.92
C LEU A 343 -0.09 -19.31 -14.54
N ARG A 344 -0.03 -19.51 -15.86
CA ARG A 344 1.22 -19.70 -16.58
C ARG A 344 2.13 -18.48 -16.46
N LYS A 345 1.57 -17.27 -16.60
CA LYS A 345 2.35 -16.04 -16.49
C LYS A 345 2.87 -15.84 -15.07
N LEU A 346 2.05 -16.13 -14.07
CA LEU A 346 2.45 -16.05 -12.67
C LEU A 346 3.64 -16.99 -12.38
N ILE A 347 3.56 -18.25 -12.83
CA ILE A 347 4.65 -19.22 -12.67
C ILE A 347 5.93 -18.73 -13.38
N GLU A 348 5.83 -18.24 -14.61
CA GLU A 348 6.97 -17.70 -15.36
C GLU A 348 7.71 -16.59 -14.58
N ILE A 349 6.97 -15.70 -13.94
CA ILE A 349 7.54 -14.60 -13.15
C ILE A 349 8.17 -15.11 -11.86
N GLU A 350 7.51 -16.05 -11.16
CA GLU A 350 8.04 -16.64 -9.94
C GLU A 350 9.34 -17.41 -10.17
N GLU A 351 9.44 -18.15 -11.28
CA GLU A 351 10.64 -18.91 -11.67
C GLU A 351 11.85 -18.02 -11.95
N LYS A 352 11.64 -16.78 -12.41
CA LYS A 352 12.73 -15.79 -12.57
C LYS A 352 13.33 -15.36 -11.23
N GLY A 353 12.59 -15.46 -10.13
CA GLY A 353 13.04 -15.11 -8.79
C GLY A 353 13.69 -13.71 -8.72
N PHE A 354 15.00 -13.66 -8.42
CA PHE A 354 15.73 -12.40 -8.33
C PHE A 354 15.91 -11.68 -9.69
N GLN A 355 15.83 -12.42 -10.81
CA GLN A 355 15.96 -11.88 -12.16
C GLN A 355 14.69 -11.20 -12.68
N ALA A 356 13.54 -11.40 -12.01
CA ALA A 356 12.30 -10.72 -12.38
C ALA A 356 12.47 -9.20 -12.27
N THR A 357 12.02 -8.49 -13.30
CA THR A 357 12.04 -7.03 -13.36
C THR A 357 11.14 -6.42 -12.28
N PRO A 358 11.34 -5.15 -11.89
CA PRO A 358 10.45 -4.47 -10.95
C PRO A 358 8.98 -4.50 -11.37
N LYS A 359 8.70 -4.34 -12.68
CA LYS A 359 7.35 -4.39 -13.25
C LYS A 359 6.73 -5.79 -13.14
N GLU A 360 7.50 -6.84 -13.41
CA GLU A 360 7.01 -8.21 -13.24
C GLU A 360 6.72 -8.51 -11.77
N LYS A 361 7.58 -8.07 -10.85
CA LYS A 361 7.35 -8.24 -9.41
C LYS A 361 6.11 -7.50 -8.92
N SER A 362 5.83 -6.29 -9.42
CA SER A 362 4.60 -5.56 -9.08
C SER A 362 3.35 -6.21 -9.66
N MET A 363 3.46 -6.91 -10.80
CA MET A 363 2.34 -7.60 -11.44
C MET A 363 1.90 -8.88 -10.69
N ILE A 364 2.76 -9.48 -9.87
CA ILE A 364 2.44 -10.71 -9.11
C ILE A 364 1.15 -10.55 -8.30
N SER A 365 0.99 -9.47 -7.53
CA SER A 365 -0.20 -9.28 -6.69
C SER A 365 -1.49 -9.09 -7.50
N ILE A 366 -1.38 -8.59 -8.72
CA ILE A 366 -2.51 -8.41 -9.65
C ILE A 366 -2.89 -9.77 -10.24
N LEU A 367 -1.90 -10.55 -10.68
CA LEU A 367 -2.12 -11.90 -11.21
C LEU A 367 -2.65 -12.86 -10.14
N GLU A 368 -2.17 -12.77 -8.89
CA GLU A 368 -2.71 -13.56 -7.77
C GLU A 368 -4.20 -13.28 -7.56
N MET A 369 -4.60 -12.01 -7.60
CA MET A 369 -6.00 -11.61 -7.48
C MET A 369 -6.85 -12.02 -8.69
N ALA A 370 -6.32 -11.89 -9.90
CA ALA A 370 -7.00 -12.32 -11.12
C ALA A 370 -7.14 -13.84 -11.21
N LEU A 371 -6.13 -14.58 -10.74
CA LEU A 371 -6.14 -16.04 -10.63
C LEU A 371 -7.24 -16.49 -9.67
N GLU A 372 -7.32 -15.87 -8.49
CA GLU A 372 -8.38 -16.16 -7.51
C GLU A 372 -9.77 -15.82 -8.07
N MET A 373 -9.93 -14.64 -8.65
CA MET A 373 -11.19 -14.20 -9.27
C MET A 373 -11.67 -15.21 -10.32
N THR A 374 -10.78 -15.65 -11.22
CA THR A 374 -11.12 -16.60 -12.29
C THR A 374 -11.32 -18.02 -11.77
N ALA A 375 -10.59 -18.45 -10.73
CA ALA A 375 -10.81 -19.72 -10.05
C ALA A 375 -12.20 -19.79 -9.38
N ARG A 376 -12.74 -18.64 -8.96
CA ARG A 376 -14.09 -18.52 -8.38
C ARG A 376 -15.20 -18.40 -9.42
N GLY A 377 -14.88 -18.50 -10.72
CA GLY A 377 -15.85 -18.51 -11.81
C GLY A 377 -16.15 -17.15 -12.45
N PHE A 378 -15.47 -16.08 -12.03
CA PHE A 378 -15.62 -14.76 -12.66
C PHE A 378 -14.66 -14.57 -13.84
N SER A 379 -14.86 -13.52 -14.63
CA SER A 379 -14.06 -13.28 -15.84
C SER A 379 -13.76 -11.80 -16.12
N PHE A 380 -12.82 -11.54 -17.02
CA PHE A 380 -12.57 -10.20 -17.55
C PHE A 380 -13.13 -10.10 -18.97
N LYS A 381 -13.78 -8.97 -19.27
CA LYS A 381 -14.17 -8.61 -20.63
C LYS A 381 -13.08 -7.75 -21.27
N PRO A 382 -13.01 -7.70 -22.61
CA PRO A 382 -12.15 -6.75 -23.30
C PRO A 382 -12.60 -5.30 -23.04
N ILE A 383 -11.75 -4.36 -23.43
CA ILE A 383 -12.12 -2.94 -23.46
C ILE A 383 -13.29 -2.76 -24.43
N ASP A 384 -14.27 -1.96 -24.02
CA ASP A 384 -15.47 -1.66 -24.79
C ASP A 384 -15.61 -0.14 -24.92
N LEU A 385 -15.63 0.37 -26.16
CA LEU A 385 -15.67 1.81 -26.44
C LEU A 385 -16.89 2.53 -25.83
N TYR A 386 -17.99 1.82 -25.63
CA TYR A 386 -19.26 2.38 -25.15
C TYR A 386 -19.51 2.04 -23.67
N LYS A 387 -18.94 0.96 -23.15
CA LYS A 387 -19.17 0.55 -21.76
C LYS A 387 -18.03 0.92 -20.82
N SER A 388 -16.77 0.77 -21.24
CA SER A 388 -15.61 1.02 -20.38
C SER A 388 -15.67 2.42 -19.74
N ASP A 389 -15.32 2.46 -18.47
CA ASP A 389 -15.17 3.70 -17.69
C ASP A 389 -13.80 4.32 -17.91
N ALA A 390 -13.61 5.54 -17.43
CA ALA A 390 -12.30 6.19 -17.43
C ALA A 390 -11.31 5.47 -16.50
N THR A 391 -11.72 5.16 -15.26
CA THR A 391 -10.80 4.71 -14.21
C THR A 391 -11.26 3.52 -13.39
N LYS A 392 -12.53 3.12 -13.50
CA LYS A 392 -13.11 2.05 -12.67
C LYS A 392 -13.40 0.79 -13.48
N PHE A 393 -13.10 -0.37 -12.91
CA PHE A 393 -13.63 -1.63 -13.40
C PHE A 393 -15.13 -1.68 -13.14
N LEU A 394 -15.92 -1.86 -14.20
CA LEU A 394 -17.37 -1.96 -14.12
C LEU A 394 -17.78 -3.43 -14.03
N ILE A 395 -18.85 -3.69 -13.27
CA ILE A 395 -19.43 -5.02 -13.13
C ILE A 395 -20.47 -5.21 -14.23
N GLU A 396 -20.33 -6.28 -15.00
CA GLU A 396 -21.35 -6.74 -15.94
C GLU A 396 -21.53 -8.25 -15.75
N ASP A 397 -22.62 -8.61 -15.06
CA ASP A 397 -22.90 -9.98 -14.61
C ASP A 397 -21.73 -10.54 -13.77
N ASP A 398 -21.19 -11.69 -14.17
CA ASP A 398 -20.03 -12.34 -13.55
C ASP A 398 -18.69 -11.91 -14.17
N SER A 399 -18.66 -10.75 -14.84
CA SER A 399 -17.47 -10.22 -15.47
C SER A 399 -17.13 -8.80 -15.04
N LEU A 400 -15.85 -8.44 -15.18
CA LEU A 400 -15.38 -7.06 -15.07
C LEU A 400 -15.00 -6.49 -16.43
N ILE A 401 -15.52 -5.30 -16.73
CA ILE A 401 -15.13 -4.50 -17.89
C ILE A 401 -14.00 -3.55 -17.44
N PRO A 402 -12.80 -3.64 -18.03
CA PRO A 402 -11.68 -2.79 -17.65
C PRO A 402 -11.88 -1.33 -18.08
N PRO A 403 -11.34 -0.37 -17.32
CA PRO A 403 -11.34 1.04 -17.70
C PRO A 403 -10.24 1.35 -18.71
N PHE A 404 -10.36 2.48 -19.41
CA PHE A 404 -9.33 2.92 -20.36
C PHE A 404 -8.00 3.21 -19.67
N SER A 405 -7.98 3.69 -18.43
CA SER A 405 -6.74 3.93 -17.68
C SER A 405 -5.97 2.65 -17.31
N ALA A 406 -6.59 1.48 -17.43
CA ALA A 406 -5.90 0.21 -17.21
C ALA A 406 -4.97 -0.16 -18.38
N ILE A 407 -5.11 0.50 -19.53
CA ILE A 407 -4.30 0.27 -20.72
C ILE A 407 -2.96 1.00 -20.56
N ALA A 408 -1.86 0.25 -20.66
CA ALA A 408 -0.52 0.82 -20.62
C ALA A 408 -0.35 1.89 -21.71
N GLY A 409 0.08 3.10 -21.30
CA GLY A 409 0.24 4.25 -22.18
C GLY A 409 -0.96 5.20 -22.24
N ILE A 410 -2.09 4.87 -21.61
CA ILE A 410 -3.24 5.77 -21.47
C ILE A 410 -3.28 6.35 -20.05
N GLY A 411 -2.88 7.62 -19.91
CA GLY A 411 -2.99 8.34 -18.64
C GLY A 411 -4.44 8.70 -18.29
N GLU A 412 -4.68 8.98 -17.01
CA GLU A 412 -6.02 9.25 -16.46
C GLU A 412 -6.81 10.34 -17.22
N ASN A 413 -6.15 11.45 -17.61
CA ASN A 413 -6.82 12.52 -18.37
C ASN A 413 -7.25 12.07 -19.77
N ALA A 414 -6.42 11.29 -20.45
CA ALA A 414 -6.79 10.73 -21.74
C ALA A 414 -7.94 9.73 -21.60
N ALA A 415 -7.90 8.88 -20.58
CA ALA A 415 -8.96 7.94 -20.25
C ALA A 415 -10.30 8.64 -19.98
N LYS A 416 -10.30 9.75 -19.24
CA LYS A 416 -11.48 10.59 -19.00
C LYS A 416 -12.05 11.17 -20.29
N ASN A 417 -11.21 11.69 -21.17
CA ASN A 417 -11.67 12.24 -22.45
C ASN A 417 -12.26 11.15 -23.36
N ILE A 418 -11.63 9.98 -23.42
CA ILE A 418 -12.13 8.84 -24.20
C ILE A 418 -13.49 8.36 -23.66
N ALA A 419 -13.60 8.15 -22.35
CA ALA A 419 -14.84 7.72 -21.73
C ALA A 419 -15.98 8.75 -21.87
N ALA A 420 -15.65 10.04 -21.91
CA ALA A 420 -16.62 11.11 -22.11
C ALA A 420 -17.06 11.23 -23.58
N ALA A 421 -16.19 10.91 -24.55
CA ALA A 421 -16.45 11.11 -25.97
C ALA A 421 -17.70 10.36 -26.45
N LYS A 422 -18.02 9.20 -25.87
CA LYS A 422 -19.22 8.41 -26.22
C LYS A 422 -20.54 9.14 -25.92
N ASN A 423 -20.53 10.17 -25.06
CA ASN A 423 -21.73 10.92 -24.71
C ASN A 423 -22.26 11.77 -25.88
N ASP A 424 -21.42 12.07 -26.87
CA ASP A 424 -21.82 12.82 -28.07
C ASP A 424 -22.45 11.92 -29.16
N GLY A 425 -22.81 10.67 -28.81
CA GLY A 425 -23.45 9.69 -29.71
C GLY A 425 -22.51 8.57 -30.19
N PRO A 426 -23.00 7.64 -31.03
CA PRO A 426 -22.17 6.58 -31.59
C PRO A 426 -20.97 7.13 -32.38
N PHE A 427 -19.85 6.41 -32.36
CA PHE A 427 -18.71 6.73 -33.21
C PHE A 427 -19.00 6.30 -34.64
N LEU A 428 -18.76 7.20 -35.60
CA LEU A 428 -19.02 6.93 -37.03
C LEU A 428 -17.81 6.31 -37.74
N SER A 429 -16.60 6.63 -37.28
CA SER A 429 -15.33 6.15 -37.81
C SER A 429 -14.23 6.23 -36.74
N ILE A 430 -13.06 5.67 -37.03
CA ILE A 430 -11.87 5.78 -36.17
C ILE A 430 -11.41 7.25 -36.09
N GLU A 431 -11.49 7.98 -37.22
CA GLU A 431 -11.22 9.42 -37.27
C GLU A 431 -12.17 10.22 -36.35
N ASP A 432 -13.48 9.92 -36.41
CA ASP A 432 -14.49 10.55 -35.54
C ASP A 432 -14.19 10.32 -34.05
N PHE A 433 -13.86 9.08 -33.69
CA PHE A 433 -13.42 8.74 -32.34
C PHE A 433 -12.19 9.56 -31.93
N GLN A 434 -11.17 9.64 -32.78
CA GLN A 434 -9.93 10.33 -32.48
C GLN A 434 -10.17 11.83 -32.25
N THR A 435 -10.95 12.48 -33.11
CA THR A 435 -11.27 13.90 -33.00
C THR A 435 -12.05 14.20 -31.72
N ARG A 436 -13.07 13.41 -31.40
CA ARG A 436 -13.94 13.62 -30.22
C ARG A 436 -13.23 13.33 -28.90
N SER A 437 -12.47 12.23 -28.84
CA SER A 437 -11.73 11.83 -27.65
C SER A 437 -10.43 12.60 -27.42
N LYS A 438 -9.93 13.31 -28.44
CA LYS A 438 -8.59 13.93 -28.46
C LYS A 438 -7.47 12.91 -28.18
N ALA A 439 -7.72 11.63 -28.51
CA ALA A 439 -6.73 10.58 -28.37
C ALA A 439 -5.54 10.81 -29.30
N SER A 440 -4.33 10.57 -28.80
CA SER A 440 -3.15 10.60 -29.66
C SER A 440 -3.18 9.43 -30.64
N LYS A 441 -2.43 9.53 -31.74
CA LYS A 441 -2.32 8.46 -32.72
C LYS A 441 -1.88 7.13 -32.09
N THR A 442 -0.94 7.19 -31.14
CA THR A 442 -0.47 6.02 -30.38
C THR A 442 -1.60 5.34 -29.60
N ILE A 443 -2.50 6.12 -28.99
CA ILE A 443 -3.64 5.55 -28.25
C ILE A 443 -4.60 4.85 -29.22
N VAL A 444 -4.88 5.46 -30.37
CA VAL A 444 -5.71 4.85 -31.41
C VAL A 444 -5.10 3.55 -31.91
N GLU A 445 -3.79 3.51 -32.16
CA GLU A 445 -3.08 2.29 -32.57
C GLU A 445 -3.20 1.18 -31.51
N ILE A 446 -3.06 1.51 -30.22
CA ILE A 446 -3.22 0.55 -29.12
C ILE A 446 -4.65 -0.02 -29.09
N LEU A 447 -5.67 0.85 -29.10
CA LEU A 447 -7.07 0.43 -29.08
C LEU A 447 -7.44 -0.41 -30.31
N ASN A 448 -6.88 -0.08 -31.47
CA ASN A 448 -7.05 -0.84 -32.69
C ASN A 448 -6.41 -2.24 -32.59
N GLY A 449 -5.20 -2.32 -32.03
CA GLY A 449 -4.51 -3.58 -31.77
C GLY A 449 -5.31 -4.52 -30.85
N MET A 450 -6.00 -3.95 -29.86
CA MET A 450 -6.92 -4.67 -28.98
C MET A 450 -8.27 -5.01 -29.63
N GLY A 451 -8.50 -4.58 -30.88
CA GLY A 451 -9.72 -4.86 -31.63
C GLY A 451 -10.93 -4.00 -31.26
N CYS A 452 -10.74 -2.87 -30.57
CA CYS A 452 -11.84 -2.02 -30.08
C CYS A 452 -12.66 -1.38 -31.22
N PHE A 453 -12.05 -1.14 -32.39
CA PHE A 453 -12.70 -0.49 -33.53
C PHE A 453 -13.28 -1.45 -34.57
N ARG A 454 -13.43 -2.75 -34.24
CA ARG A 454 -14.00 -3.72 -35.18
C ARG A 454 -15.40 -3.28 -35.62
N GLY A 455 -15.58 -3.14 -36.94
CA GLY A 455 -16.84 -2.70 -37.55
C GLY A 455 -16.95 -1.19 -37.78
N LEU A 456 -15.97 -0.39 -37.35
CA LEU A 456 -15.88 1.03 -37.70
C LEU A 456 -14.99 1.24 -38.93
N PRO A 457 -15.39 2.10 -39.89
CA PRO A 457 -14.53 2.51 -40.99
C PRO A 457 -13.40 3.43 -40.49
N GLU A 458 -12.30 3.53 -41.23
CA GLU A 458 -11.18 4.43 -40.92
C GLU A 458 -11.64 5.89 -40.89
N THR A 459 -12.39 6.32 -41.91
CA THR A 459 -12.89 7.69 -42.08
C THR A 459 -14.35 7.72 -42.49
N ASN A 460 -15.01 8.84 -42.23
CA ASN A 460 -16.36 9.11 -42.74
C ASN A 460 -16.28 9.53 -44.21
N GLN A 461 -17.02 8.87 -45.09
CA GLN A 461 -17.10 9.27 -46.50
C GLN A 461 -18.04 10.48 -46.72
N LEU A 462 -18.87 10.80 -45.72
CA LEU A 462 -19.80 11.93 -45.71
C LEU A 462 -19.78 12.58 -44.33
N SER A 463 -19.69 13.92 -44.29
CA SER A 463 -19.81 14.73 -43.07
C SER A 463 -20.95 15.72 -43.26
N LEU A 464 -21.84 15.81 -42.28
CA LEU A 464 -23.00 16.71 -42.27
C LEU A 464 -22.86 17.66 -41.07
N PHE A 465 -23.26 18.92 -41.25
CA PHE A 465 -23.15 19.98 -40.24
C PHE A 465 -24.09 19.80 -39.06
#